data_AF-A0A484BIL3-F1
#
_entry.id   AF-A0A484BIL3-F1
#
_cell.length_a   1.000
_cell.length_b   1.000
_cell.length_c   1.000
_cell.angle_alpha   90.00
_cell.angle_beta   90.00
_cell.angle_gamma   90.00
#
_symmetry.space_group_name_H-M   'P 1'
#
loop_
_entity.id
_entity.type
_entity.pdbx_description
1 polymer ?
#
loop_
_entity_poly.entity_id
_entity_poly.type
_entity_poly.pdbx_seq_one_letter_code
_entity_poly.pdbx_strand_id
1 'polypeptide(L)'
;MSFNDEDGEPSERRVVEEEEKPAPSWVAWCERNSQPLKRNLPREPRYLTRWQKPGPMRKKEWKQFFAWALEKAMPKELPIVEVPIPCAPKYLPCARPPKKPDPEALAEKMEQLSKPLERKMTPKYEKEKPVYPYSPVIVWGQPAKHDKGRPFPPPFIPCFFSNDELEDDFWAEMRFPVRPAALKARPSPRILSLAKPQVKPQNPPHCPIPRRTPDPLDVPPPKRKKFTPQGWRLHQIRLIYLSKPVSRPEFEYFYM
;
A
#
# COMPACT_ATOMS: atom_id res chain seq x y z
N MET A 1 -65.00 7.31 -75.15
CA MET A 1 -64.22 8.19 -76.04
C MET A 1 -63.08 8.73 -75.20
N SER A 2 -61.87 8.28 -75.50
CA SER A 2 -60.62 8.80 -74.95
C SER A 2 -60.30 10.13 -75.63
N PHE A 3 -60.06 11.16 -74.82
CA PHE A 3 -59.34 12.37 -75.20
C PHE A 3 -58.30 12.60 -74.10
N ASN A 4 -57.03 12.47 -74.49
CA ASN A 4 -55.89 12.99 -73.76
C ASN A 4 -55.63 14.40 -74.28
N ASP A 5 -55.33 15.33 -73.38
CA ASP A 5 -54.43 16.48 -73.55
C ASP A 5 -53.92 16.72 -72.10
N GLU A 6 -52.67 16.36 -71.78
CA GLU A 6 -51.45 17.17 -71.92
C GLU A 6 -51.46 18.44 -71.05
N ASP A 7 -50.33 18.65 -70.35
CA ASP A 7 -49.97 19.80 -69.49
C ASP A 7 -50.16 19.64 -67.97
N GLY A 8 -49.34 18.76 -67.40
CA GLY A 8 -49.01 18.78 -65.97
C GLY A 8 -47.87 19.75 -65.69
N GLU A 9 -48.18 21.00 -65.37
CA GLU A 9 -47.23 21.90 -64.70
C GLU A 9 -47.22 21.63 -63.19
N PRO A 10 -46.10 21.21 -62.58
CA PRO A 10 -45.95 21.29 -61.13
C PRO A 10 -45.42 22.68 -60.79
N SER A 11 -46.28 23.52 -60.19
CA SER A 11 -45.93 24.80 -59.59
C SER A 11 -44.67 24.69 -58.73
N GLU A 12 -43.63 25.46 -59.07
CA GLU A 12 -42.45 25.64 -58.23
C GLU A 12 -42.88 26.17 -56.85
N ARG A 13 -42.91 25.28 -55.86
CA ARG A 13 -42.98 25.70 -54.45
C ARG A 13 -41.69 26.45 -54.17
N ARG A 14 -41.79 27.79 -54.06
CA ARG A 14 -40.74 28.64 -53.49
C ARG A 14 -40.29 28.03 -52.17
N VAL A 15 -39.13 27.41 -52.18
CA VAL A 15 -38.37 27.09 -50.97
C VAL A 15 -37.89 28.43 -50.46
N VAL A 16 -38.60 28.96 -49.47
CA VAL A 16 -38.08 30.04 -48.64
C VAL A 16 -36.94 29.40 -47.86
N GLU A 17 -35.71 29.72 -48.23
CA GLU A 17 -34.55 29.46 -47.38
C GLU A 17 -34.76 30.25 -46.09
N GLU A 18 -35.31 29.59 -45.07
CA GLU A 18 -35.23 30.09 -43.70
C GLU A 18 -33.75 30.08 -43.32
N GLU A 19 -33.13 31.26 -43.35
CA GLU A 19 -31.81 31.46 -42.76
C GLU A 19 -31.85 30.96 -41.31
N GLU A 20 -31.17 29.84 -41.06
CA GLU A 20 -31.09 29.22 -39.74
C GLU A 20 -30.54 30.26 -38.75
N LYS A 21 -31.42 30.76 -37.87
CA LYS A 21 -31.02 31.70 -36.81
C LYS A 21 -29.86 31.06 -36.04
N PRO A 22 -28.75 31.78 -35.79
CA PRO A 22 -27.62 31.22 -35.08
C PRO A 22 -28.10 30.71 -33.73
N ALA A 23 -27.70 29.47 -33.39
CA ALA A 23 -28.11 28.84 -32.15
C ALA A 23 -27.82 29.78 -30.95
N PRO A 24 -28.73 29.87 -29.97
CA PRO A 24 -28.55 30.75 -28.82
C PRO A 24 -27.24 30.44 -28.10
N SER A 25 -26.55 31.46 -27.59
CA SER A 25 -25.21 31.34 -26.98
C SER A 25 -25.13 30.32 -25.84
N TRP A 26 -26.25 30.05 -25.18
CA TRP A 26 -26.37 29.03 -24.15
C TRP A 26 -26.24 27.59 -24.67
N VAL A 27 -26.68 27.29 -25.90
CA VAL A 27 -26.54 25.95 -26.49
C VAL A 27 -25.06 25.62 -26.67
N ALA A 28 -24.29 26.56 -27.22
CA ALA A 28 -22.83 26.44 -27.32
C ALA A 28 -22.13 26.35 -25.94
N TRP A 29 -22.72 26.96 -24.91
CA TRP A 29 -22.23 26.85 -23.53
C TRP A 29 -22.49 25.46 -22.94
N CYS A 30 -23.69 24.91 -23.15
CA CYS A 30 -24.05 23.55 -22.76
C CYS A 30 -23.18 22.51 -23.45
N GLU A 31 -22.94 22.64 -24.76
CA GLU A 31 -22.07 21.75 -25.52
C GLU A 31 -20.61 21.80 -25.04
N ARG A 32 -20.13 22.98 -24.65
CA ARG A 32 -18.76 23.15 -24.13
C ARG A 32 -18.58 22.51 -22.75
N ASN A 33 -19.60 22.55 -21.90
CA ASN A 33 -19.54 22.01 -20.54
C ASN A 33 -20.01 20.55 -20.42
N SER A 34 -20.76 20.03 -21.40
CA SER A 34 -21.17 18.62 -21.44
C SER A 34 -20.01 17.68 -21.80
N GLN A 35 -18.98 18.21 -22.47
CA GLN A 35 -17.79 17.44 -22.80
C GLN A 35 -16.81 17.39 -21.62
N PRO A 36 -16.28 16.21 -21.26
CA PRO A 36 -15.30 16.10 -20.19
C PRO A 36 -14.02 16.85 -20.56
N LEU A 37 -13.48 17.60 -19.60
CA LEU A 37 -12.29 18.43 -19.76
C LEU A 37 -11.07 17.57 -20.16
N LYS A 38 -10.68 17.59 -21.44
CA LYS A 38 -9.50 16.88 -21.95
C LYS A 38 -8.23 17.59 -21.49
N ARG A 39 -7.65 17.13 -20.39
CA ARG A 39 -6.34 17.63 -19.89
C ARG A 39 -5.22 17.11 -20.78
N ASN A 40 -4.70 17.97 -21.66
CA ASN A 40 -3.50 17.69 -22.43
C ASN A 40 -2.27 17.76 -21.49
N LEU A 41 -1.89 16.62 -20.91
CA LEU A 41 -0.63 16.50 -20.18
C LEU A 41 0.50 16.34 -21.20
N PRO A 42 1.42 17.31 -21.33
CA PRO A 42 2.60 17.13 -22.18
C PRO A 42 3.43 15.97 -21.60
N ARG A 43 3.42 14.84 -22.30
CA ARG A 43 4.27 13.70 -21.97
C ARG A 43 5.58 13.87 -22.72
N GLU A 44 6.68 13.98 -21.98
CA GLU A 44 8.01 13.93 -22.58
C GLU A 44 8.21 12.60 -23.33
N PRO A 45 8.83 12.61 -24.53
CA PRO A 45 9.13 11.40 -25.26
C PRO A 45 10.06 10.53 -24.41
N ARG A 46 9.62 9.32 -24.08
CA ARG A 46 10.42 8.36 -23.32
C ARG A 46 11.56 7.87 -24.20
N TYR A 47 12.79 8.30 -23.89
CA TYR A 47 13.98 7.67 -24.44
C TYR A 47 14.10 6.26 -23.85
N LEU A 48 13.96 5.25 -24.71
CA LEU A 48 14.16 3.86 -24.31
C LEU A 48 15.59 3.71 -23.78
N THR A 49 15.69 3.29 -22.53
CA THR A 49 16.97 2.87 -21.96
C THR A 49 17.50 1.73 -22.80
N ARG A 50 18.82 1.59 -22.87
CA ARG A 50 19.46 0.64 -23.79
C ARG A 50 19.01 -0.82 -23.58
N TRP A 51 18.57 -1.17 -22.37
CA TRP A 51 18.00 -2.47 -21.99
C TRP A 51 16.58 -2.74 -22.49
N GLN A 52 15.92 -1.70 -22.99
CA GLN A 52 14.58 -1.76 -23.57
C GLN A 52 14.63 -1.85 -25.11
N LYS A 53 15.82 -1.72 -25.72
CA LYS A 53 15.99 -1.92 -27.17
C LYS A 53 16.04 -3.42 -27.47
N PRO A 54 15.26 -3.91 -28.45
CA PRO A 54 15.30 -5.32 -28.84
C PRO A 54 16.62 -5.66 -29.53
N GLY A 55 17.18 -6.82 -29.19
CA GLY A 55 18.38 -7.39 -29.84
C GLY A 55 19.66 -7.40 -28.99
N PRO A 56 20.69 -8.13 -29.43
CA PRO A 56 21.97 -8.20 -28.74
C PRO A 56 22.74 -6.88 -28.84
N MET A 57 23.51 -6.55 -27.81
CA MET A 57 24.36 -5.34 -27.81
C MET A 57 25.42 -5.41 -28.91
N ARG A 58 25.68 -4.27 -29.56
CA ARG A 58 26.79 -4.12 -30.53
C ARG A 58 28.14 -4.16 -29.82
N LYS A 59 29.25 -4.40 -30.54
CA LYS A 59 30.61 -4.45 -29.93
C LYS A 59 31.00 -3.18 -29.16
N LYS A 60 30.67 -1.99 -29.69
CA LYS A 60 30.91 -0.69 -29.02
C LYS A 60 30.09 -0.56 -27.73
N GLU A 61 28.90 -1.12 -27.77
CA GLU A 61 27.96 -1.14 -26.66
C GLU A 61 28.48 -2.05 -25.53
N TRP A 62 28.99 -3.24 -25.87
CA TRP A 62 29.64 -4.13 -24.92
C TRP A 62 30.82 -3.46 -24.21
N LYS A 63 31.69 -2.73 -24.92
CA LYS A 63 32.81 -2.00 -24.31
C LYS A 63 32.35 -1.00 -23.25
N GLN A 64 31.32 -0.20 -23.56
CA GLN A 64 30.75 0.76 -22.62
C GLN A 64 30.09 0.05 -21.42
N PHE A 65 29.44 -1.09 -21.65
CA PHE A 65 28.85 -1.88 -20.58
C PHE A 65 29.90 -2.44 -19.63
N PHE A 66 30.99 -3.00 -20.16
CA PHE A 66 32.08 -3.52 -19.32
C PHE A 66 32.76 -2.40 -18.53
N ALA A 67 33.02 -1.24 -19.13
CA ALA A 67 33.52 -0.07 -18.41
C ALA A 67 32.57 0.35 -17.26
N TRP A 68 31.28 0.46 -17.57
CA TRP A 68 30.26 0.77 -16.56
C TRP A 68 30.17 -0.30 -15.46
N ALA A 69 30.26 -1.58 -15.82
CA ALA A 69 30.16 -2.68 -14.87
C ALA A 69 31.37 -2.72 -13.93
N LEU A 70 32.58 -2.47 -14.44
CA LEU A 70 33.77 -2.38 -13.61
C LEU A 70 33.66 -1.25 -12.58
N GLU A 71 33.15 -0.08 -12.98
CA GLU A 71 33.01 1.07 -12.08
C GLU A 71 31.83 0.96 -11.09
N LYS A 72 30.68 0.47 -11.56
CA LYS A 72 29.40 0.57 -10.81
C LYS A 72 28.83 -0.75 -10.33
N ALA A 73 29.30 -1.89 -10.86
CA ALA A 73 28.84 -3.20 -10.41
C ALA A 73 29.62 -3.72 -9.20
N MET A 74 30.82 -3.19 -8.92
CA MET A 74 31.46 -3.45 -7.63
C MET A 74 30.58 -2.90 -6.50
N PRO A 75 30.35 -3.69 -5.44
CA PRO A 75 29.75 -3.16 -4.22
C PRO A 75 30.57 -1.94 -3.78
N LYS A 76 29.93 -0.78 -3.68
CA LYS A 76 30.57 0.36 -3.05
C LYS A 76 30.89 -0.04 -1.63
N GLU A 77 32.18 -0.13 -1.31
CA GLU A 77 32.63 -0.22 0.07
C GLU A 77 32.09 1.03 0.76
N LEU A 78 31.16 0.82 1.67
CA LEU A 78 30.70 1.91 2.52
C LEU A 78 31.92 2.33 3.33
N PRO A 79 32.24 3.63 3.40
CA PRO A 79 33.29 4.08 4.30
C PRO A 79 32.94 3.55 5.68
N ILE A 80 33.89 2.84 6.30
CA ILE A 80 33.76 2.39 7.67
C ILE A 80 33.67 3.68 8.47
N VAL A 81 32.46 4.03 8.91
CA VAL A 81 32.28 5.13 9.85
C VAL A 81 32.91 4.63 11.13
N GLU A 82 34.15 5.04 11.37
CA GLU A 82 34.79 4.91 12.67
C GLU A 82 33.88 5.61 13.65
N VAL A 83 33.09 4.82 14.40
CA VAL A 83 32.33 5.35 15.52
C VAL A 83 33.40 5.73 16.54
N PRO A 84 33.63 7.02 16.80
CA PRO A 84 34.68 7.41 17.73
C PRO A 84 34.37 6.74 19.07
N ILE A 85 35.29 5.92 19.55
CA ILE A 85 35.22 5.36 20.89
C ILE A 85 35.09 6.58 21.82
N PRO A 86 34.01 6.68 22.62
CA PRO A 86 33.83 7.83 23.49
C PRO A 86 35.06 7.93 24.39
N CYS A 87 35.70 9.09 24.33
CA CYS A 87 36.96 9.32 25.01
C CYS A 87 36.77 9.07 26.52
N ALA A 88 37.68 8.32 27.16
CA ALA A 88 37.58 8.00 28.58
C ALA A 88 37.39 9.25 29.50
N PRO A 89 38.03 10.41 29.24
CA PRO A 89 37.83 11.57 30.09
C PRO A 89 36.64 12.45 29.68
N LYS A 90 35.75 12.73 30.65
CA LYS A 90 34.48 13.48 30.52
C LYS A 90 34.62 14.93 30.02
N TYR A 91 35.81 15.54 30.08
CA TYR A 91 36.01 16.93 29.67
C TYR A 91 36.15 17.11 28.15
N LEU A 92 36.48 16.03 27.42
CA LEU A 92 36.65 16.07 25.97
C LEU A 92 35.29 16.15 25.23
N PRO A 93 35.19 16.89 24.11
CA PRO A 93 33.93 17.09 23.38
C PRO A 93 33.20 15.80 22.99
N CYS A 94 33.94 14.74 22.69
CA CYS A 94 33.48 13.39 22.34
C CYS A 94 32.84 12.61 23.51
N ALA A 95 33.22 12.91 24.75
CA ALA A 95 32.76 12.21 25.95
C ALA A 95 31.59 12.94 26.64
N ARG A 96 31.27 14.15 26.18
CA ARG A 96 30.15 14.91 26.72
C ARG A 96 28.84 14.27 26.27
N PRO A 97 27.89 14.06 27.20
CA PRO A 97 26.57 13.60 26.80
C PRO A 97 25.95 14.61 25.83
N PRO A 98 25.26 14.15 24.77
CA PRO A 98 24.61 15.06 23.83
C PRO A 98 23.65 15.96 24.60
N LYS A 99 23.73 17.28 24.33
CA LYS A 99 22.86 18.26 24.98
C LYS A 99 21.42 17.91 24.64
N LYS A 100 20.60 17.61 25.66
CA LYS A 100 19.16 17.45 25.46
C LYS A 100 18.62 18.79 24.95
N PRO A 101 17.81 18.81 23.88
CA PRO A 101 17.24 20.05 23.39
C PRO A 101 16.37 20.68 24.48
N ASP A 102 16.44 22.00 24.62
CA ASP A 102 15.57 22.73 25.54
C ASP A 102 14.10 22.49 25.12
N PRO A 103 13.20 22.14 26.05
CA PRO A 103 11.85 21.69 25.72
C PRO A 103 11.04 22.78 25.02
N GLU A 104 11.26 24.04 25.38
CA GLU A 104 10.63 25.22 24.76
C GLU A 104 11.09 25.40 23.32
N ALA A 105 12.40 25.35 23.06
CA ALA A 105 12.96 25.44 21.71
C ALA A 105 12.53 24.27 20.81
N LEU A 106 12.28 23.10 21.40
CA LEU A 106 11.73 21.95 20.68
C LEU A 106 10.26 22.20 20.32
N ALA A 107 9.46 22.73 21.24
CA ALA A 107 8.07 23.08 21.00
C ALA A 107 7.93 24.11 19.88
N GLU A 108 8.75 25.18 19.90
CA GLU A 108 8.78 26.20 18.84
C GLU A 108 9.10 25.59 17.46
N LYS A 109 10.09 24.71 17.39
CA LYS A 109 10.44 24.00 16.14
C LYS A 109 9.35 23.06 15.69
N MET A 110 8.66 22.38 16.61
CA MET A 110 7.52 21.54 16.29
C MET A 110 6.36 22.37 15.74
N GLU A 111 6.09 23.54 16.30
CA GLU A 111 5.09 24.47 15.78
C GLU A 111 5.46 24.95 14.37
N GLN A 112 6.71 25.31 14.14
CA GLN A 112 7.20 25.70 12.81
C GLN A 112 7.04 24.56 11.78
N LEU A 113 7.36 23.31 12.16
CA LEU A 113 7.20 22.15 11.28
C LEU A 113 5.75 21.73 11.09
N SER A 114 4.87 22.03 12.05
CA SER A 114 3.44 21.76 11.96
C SER A 114 2.75 22.63 10.91
N LYS A 115 3.29 23.85 10.69
CA LYS A 115 2.83 24.74 9.63
C LYS A 115 3.35 24.24 8.28
N PRO A 116 2.46 24.01 7.28
CA PRO A 116 2.91 23.63 5.95
C PRO A 116 3.81 24.72 5.37
N LEU A 117 4.85 24.31 4.63
CA LEU A 117 5.73 25.23 3.88
C LEU A 117 4.91 26.25 3.08
N GLU A 118 5.34 27.51 3.06
CA GLU A 118 4.64 28.63 2.41
C GLU A 118 4.23 28.31 0.95
N ARG A 119 5.10 27.64 0.19
CA ARG A 119 4.82 27.22 -1.20
C ARG A 119 3.69 26.18 -1.35
N LYS A 120 3.28 25.55 -0.25
CA LYS A 120 2.21 24.53 -0.18
C LYS A 120 0.95 25.07 0.49
N MET A 121 0.95 26.32 0.97
CA MET A 121 -0.28 26.99 1.41
C MET A 121 -1.12 27.31 0.18
N THR A 122 -2.11 26.45 -0.08
CA THR A 122 -3.19 26.70 -1.03
C THR A 122 -4.44 27.04 -0.22
N PRO A 123 -5.43 27.76 -0.78
CA PRO A 123 -6.67 28.15 -0.06
C PRO A 123 -7.48 26.95 0.47
N LYS A 124 -7.15 25.72 0.04
CA LYS A 124 -7.70 24.48 0.60
C LYS A 124 -7.24 24.19 2.05
N TYR A 125 -6.08 24.70 2.45
CA TYR A 125 -5.46 24.45 3.75
C TYR A 125 -5.69 25.59 4.75
N GLU A 126 -6.16 26.75 4.31
CA GLU A 126 -6.74 27.80 5.16
C GLU A 126 -8.17 27.40 5.53
N LYS A 127 -8.32 26.45 6.46
CA LYS A 127 -9.62 26.20 7.09
C LYS A 127 -9.74 27.12 8.29
N GLU A 128 -10.48 28.22 8.14
CA GLU A 128 -11.02 28.96 9.27
C GLU A 128 -11.82 27.98 10.14
N LYS A 129 -11.31 27.68 11.33
CA LYS A 129 -12.06 26.90 12.30
C LYS A 129 -13.07 27.85 12.93
N PRO A 130 -14.39 27.64 12.75
CA PRO A 130 -15.38 28.47 13.42
C PRO A 130 -15.18 28.37 14.94
N VAL A 131 -14.98 29.52 15.58
CA VAL A 131 -14.97 29.62 17.05
C VAL A 131 -16.41 29.70 17.48
N TYR A 132 -16.98 28.57 17.89
CA TYR A 132 -18.34 28.52 18.42
C TYR A 132 -18.34 29.08 19.84
N PRO A 133 -19.07 30.18 20.12
CA PRO A 133 -18.98 30.88 21.41
C PRO A 133 -19.57 30.05 22.58
N TYR A 134 -20.52 29.15 22.31
CA TYR A 134 -20.99 28.15 23.27
C TYR A 134 -21.45 26.91 22.51
N SER A 135 -20.74 25.81 22.70
CA SER A 135 -21.22 24.46 22.40
C SER A 135 -21.06 23.70 23.71
N PRO A 136 -22.10 23.58 24.56
CA PRO A 136 -22.06 22.61 25.63
C PRO A 136 -21.99 21.25 24.94
N VAL A 137 -20.79 20.70 24.85
CA VAL A 137 -20.60 19.36 24.30
C VAL A 137 -21.15 18.39 25.33
N ILE A 138 -22.47 18.25 25.39
CA ILE A 138 -23.11 17.09 26.00
C ILE A 138 -22.89 15.97 24.98
N VAL A 139 -21.71 15.34 25.05
CA VAL A 139 -21.45 14.10 24.33
C VAL A 139 -22.33 13.05 25.00
N TRP A 140 -23.56 12.88 24.53
CA TRP A 140 -24.17 11.55 24.61
C TRP A 140 -23.31 10.70 23.68
N GLY A 141 -22.44 9.86 24.27
CA GLY A 141 -21.46 9.04 23.57
C GLY A 141 -22.01 8.54 22.25
N GLN A 142 -21.25 8.70 21.15
CA GLN A 142 -21.60 8.03 19.91
C GLN A 142 -21.91 6.56 20.25
N PRO A 143 -23.06 6.01 19.83
CA PRO A 143 -23.36 4.62 20.11
C PRO A 143 -22.20 3.78 19.59
N ALA A 144 -21.74 2.83 20.41
CA ALA A 144 -20.62 1.97 20.06
C ALA A 144 -20.86 1.38 18.67
N LYS A 145 -19.90 1.59 17.76
CA LYS A 145 -20.01 1.08 16.39
C LYS A 145 -20.20 -0.43 16.45
N HIS A 146 -21.15 -0.94 15.66
CA HIS A 146 -21.31 -2.37 15.49
C HIS A 146 -20.01 -2.96 14.92
N ASP A 147 -19.40 -3.91 15.65
CA ASP A 147 -18.18 -4.60 15.23
C ASP A 147 -18.44 -5.40 13.94
N LYS A 148 -17.97 -4.86 12.81
CA LYS A 148 -18.07 -5.48 11.49
C LYS A 148 -17.25 -6.78 11.47
N GLY A 149 -17.87 -7.88 11.90
CA GLY A 149 -17.23 -9.20 11.99
C GLY A 149 -17.74 -10.06 13.13
N ARG A 150 -18.50 -9.50 14.08
CA ARG A 150 -19.11 -10.29 15.16
C ARG A 150 -20.34 -11.02 14.63
N PRO A 151 -20.41 -12.36 14.73
CA PRO A 151 -21.55 -13.13 14.25
C PRO A 151 -22.82 -12.98 15.11
N PHE A 152 -22.71 -12.36 16.29
CA PHE A 152 -23.79 -12.18 17.26
C PHE A 152 -23.76 -10.76 17.84
N PRO A 153 -24.91 -10.20 18.29
CA PRO A 153 -24.95 -8.92 18.98
C PRO A 153 -24.17 -8.98 20.31
N PRO A 154 -23.49 -7.90 20.72
CA PRO A 154 -22.78 -7.87 22.00
C PRO A 154 -23.74 -8.25 23.14
N PRO A 155 -23.29 -9.05 24.13
CA PRO A 155 -24.13 -9.34 25.29
C PRO A 155 -24.45 -8.03 26.00
N PHE A 156 -25.66 -7.95 26.56
CA PHE A 156 -26.03 -6.83 27.41
C PHE A 156 -25.26 -6.96 28.72
N ILE A 157 -24.42 -5.96 29.01
CA ILE A 157 -23.66 -5.88 30.26
C ILE A 157 -24.30 -4.75 31.08
N PRO A 158 -24.76 -5.03 32.31
CA PRO A 158 -25.23 -3.98 33.23
C PRO A 158 -24.17 -2.90 33.40
N CYS A 159 -24.59 -1.63 33.48
CA CYS A 159 -23.65 -0.52 33.66
C CYS A 159 -22.96 -0.57 35.03
N PHE A 160 -23.64 -1.14 36.03
CA PHE A 160 -23.15 -1.35 37.39
C PHE A 160 -23.75 -2.65 37.95
N PHE A 161 -22.96 -3.39 38.71
CA PHE A 161 -23.44 -4.49 39.55
C PHE A 161 -23.69 -3.98 40.96
N SER A 162 -24.71 -4.52 41.64
CA SER A 162 -25.03 -4.10 43.00
C SER A 162 -24.01 -4.60 44.03
N ASN A 163 -23.47 -5.81 43.80
CA ASN A 163 -22.47 -6.47 44.65
C ASN A 163 -21.43 -7.16 43.75
N ASP A 164 -20.21 -7.33 44.25
CA ASP A 164 -19.12 -8.02 43.56
C ASP A 164 -19.46 -9.49 43.26
N GLU A 165 -20.20 -10.16 44.16
CA GLU A 165 -20.68 -11.56 43.95
C GLU A 165 -21.56 -11.69 42.70
N LEU A 166 -22.41 -10.69 42.44
CA LEU A 166 -23.27 -10.67 41.25
C LEU A 166 -22.49 -10.37 39.98
N GLU A 167 -21.40 -9.61 40.09
CA GLU A 167 -20.49 -9.39 38.98
C GLU A 167 -19.74 -10.68 38.64
N ASP A 168 -19.20 -11.38 39.66
CA ASP A 168 -18.50 -12.64 39.50
C ASP A 168 -19.40 -13.73 38.89
N ASP A 169 -20.63 -13.88 39.41
CA ASP A 169 -21.62 -14.82 38.88
C ASP A 169 -22.01 -14.47 37.44
N PHE A 170 -22.19 -13.19 37.13
CA PHE A 170 -22.50 -12.73 35.78
C PHE A 170 -21.39 -13.08 34.79
N TRP A 171 -20.13 -12.84 35.14
CA TRP A 171 -18.99 -13.19 34.28
C TRP A 171 -18.77 -14.70 34.20
N ALA A 172 -19.09 -15.46 35.25
CA ALA A 172 -19.01 -16.91 35.25
C ALA A 172 -20.09 -17.57 34.37
N GLU A 173 -21.31 -17.02 34.36
CA GLU A 173 -22.44 -17.54 33.59
C GLU A 173 -22.45 -17.05 32.13
N MET A 174 -21.85 -15.90 31.85
CA MET A 174 -21.81 -15.32 30.51
C MET A 174 -21.16 -16.28 29.49
N ARG A 175 -22.00 -16.94 28.68
CA ARG A 175 -21.55 -17.78 27.56
C ARG A 175 -21.89 -17.12 26.23
N PHE A 176 -20.89 -16.95 25.38
CA PHE A 176 -21.13 -16.63 23.98
C PHE A 176 -21.69 -17.87 23.26
N PRO A 177 -22.75 -17.75 22.44
CA PRO A 177 -23.17 -18.86 21.60
C PRO A 177 -22.01 -19.24 20.66
N VAL A 178 -21.35 -20.36 20.96
CA VAL A 178 -20.25 -20.85 20.14
C VAL A 178 -20.86 -21.45 18.88
N ARG A 179 -20.47 -20.95 17.70
CA ARG A 179 -20.89 -21.58 16.44
C ARG A 179 -20.44 -23.04 16.46
N PRO A 180 -21.28 -24.01 16.05
CA PRO A 180 -20.89 -25.43 16.05
C PRO A 180 -19.66 -25.71 15.17
N ALA A 181 -19.40 -24.87 14.16
CA ALA A 181 -18.18 -24.92 13.35
C ALA A 181 -16.91 -24.58 14.15
N ALA A 182 -17.00 -23.69 15.16
CA ALA A 182 -15.87 -23.34 16.01
C ALA A 182 -15.49 -24.48 16.96
N LEU A 183 -16.46 -25.31 17.39
CA LEU A 183 -16.18 -26.52 18.17
C LEU A 183 -15.36 -27.57 17.38
N LYS A 184 -15.51 -27.57 16.05
CA LYS A 184 -14.76 -28.45 15.14
C LYS A 184 -13.51 -27.79 14.57
N ALA A 185 -13.23 -26.53 14.92
CA ALA A 185 -12.12 -25.78 14.33
C ALA A 185 -10.78 -26.33 14.83
N ARG A 186 -9.96 -26.81 13.89
CA ARG A 186 -8.56 -27.16 14.17
C ARG A 186 -7.70 -25.91 13.99
N PRO A 187 -6.81 -25.57 14.95
CA PRO A 187 -5.92 -24.44 14.81
C PRO A 187 -5.00 -24.64 13.60
N SER A 188 -4.72 -23.56 12.87
CA SER A 188 -3.79 -23.63 11.74
C SER A 188 -2.38 -24.01 12.22
N PRO A 189 -1.55 -24.67 11.37
CA PRO A 189 -0.18 -25.01 11.72
C PRO A 189 0.65 -23.80 12.18
N ARG A 190 0.33 -22.60 11.65
CA ARG A 190 0.97 -21.35 12.05
C ARG A 190 0.61 -20.95 13.48
N ILE A 191 -0.65 -21.05 13.87
CA ILE A 191 -1.09 -20.77 15.25
C ILE A 191 -0.41 -21.75 16.20
N LEU A 192 -0.34 -23.03 15.83
CA LEU A 192 0.39 -24.04 16.60
C LEU A 192 1.88 -23.70 16.72
N SER A 193 2.51 -23.19 15.67
CA SER A 193 3.92 -22.78 15.73
C SER A 193 4.16 -21.56 16.62
N LEU A 194 3.21 -20.62 16.66
CA LEU A 194 3.29 -19.41 17.49
C LEU A 194 2.98 -19.69 18.96
N ALA A 195 2.13 -20.68 19.24
CA ALA A 195 1.77 -21.09 20.59
C ALA A 195 2.91 -21.86 21.29
N LYS A 196 3.88 -22.41 20.55
CA LYS A 196 5.05 -23.05 21.15
C LYS A 196 5.87 -22.00 21.91
N PRO A 197 6.29 -22.28 23.16
CA PRO A 197 7.12 -21.35 23.91
C PRO A 197 8.40 -21.05 23.14
N GLN A 198 8.70 -19.75 23.00
CA GLN A 198 9.88 -19.33 22.27
C GLN A 198 11.12 -19.63 23.13
N VAL A 199 11.82 -20.72 22.82
CA VAL A 199 13.09 -21.08 23.48
C VAL A 199 14.13 -20.05 23.03
N LYS A 200 14.33 -19.00 23.84
CA LYS A 200 15.44 -18.06 23.67
C LYS A 200 16.61 -18.55 24.53
N PRO A 201 17.87 -18.42 24.05
CA PRO A 201 19.01 -18.59 24.94
C PRO A 201 18.92 -17.60 26.11
N GLN A 202 19.46 -17.97 27.27
CA GLN A 202 19.56 -17.08 28.43
C GLN A 202 20.26 -15.78 28.01
N ASN A 203 19.73 -14.64 28.47
CA ASN A 203 20.27 -13.32 28.16
C ASN A 203 21.08 -12.82 29.37
N PRO A 204 22.36 -12.47 29.23
CA PRO A 204 23.16 -12.38 28.00
C PRO A 204 23.61 -13.74 27.45
N PRO A 205 23.63 -13.93 26.12
CA PRO A 205 24.12 -15.17 25.54
C PRO A 205 25.64 -15.28 25.77
N HIS A 206 26.09 -16.41 26.31
CA HIS A 206 27.52 -16.69 26.52
C HIS A 206 28.34 -16.66 25.22
N CYS A 207 27.70 -16.91 24.06
CA CYS A 207 28.32 -16.89 22.74
C CYS A 207 27.60 -15.91 21.80
N PRO A 208 28.32 -15.25 20.86
CA PRO A 208 27.71 -14.43 19.83
C PRO A 208 26.75 -15.29 18.98
N ILE A 209 25.48 -14.90 18.94
CA ILE A 209 24.45 -15.64 18.18
C ILE A 209 24.81 -15.54 16.69
N PRO A 210 25.02 -16.67 15.98
CA PRO A 210 25.33 -16.63 14.56
C PRO A 210 24.17 -15.98 13.80
N ARG A 211 24.51 -15.23 12.75
CA ARG A 211 23.48 -14.58 11.91
C ARG A 211 22.54 -15.66 11.37
N ARG A 212 21.24 -15.51 11.61
CA ARG A 212 20.21 -16.43 11.14
C ARG A 212 20.35 -16.59 9.61
N THR A 213 20.62 -17.80 9.16
CA THR A 213 20.48 -18.17 7.75
C THR A 213 19.00 -18.16 7.41
N PRO A 214 18.54 -17.34 6.45
CA PRO A 214 17.13 -17.32 6.07
C PRO A 214 16.72 -18.69 5.53
N ASP A 215 15.53 -19.14 5.91
CA ASP A 215 14.95 -20.36 5.33
C ASP A 215 14.72 -20.18 3.83
N PRO A 216 14.69 -21.26 3.03
CA PRO A 216 14.57 -21.17 1.57
C PRO A 216 13.39 -20.33 1.06
N LEU A 217 12.31 -20.19 1.85
CA LEU A 217 11.12 -19.40 1.53
C LEU A 217 11.16 -17.95 2.05
N ASP A 218 12.10 -17.65 2.94
CA ASP A 218 12.28 -16.33 3.57
C ASP A 218 13.38 -15.51 2.87
N VAL A 219 14.07 -16.10 1.89
CA VAL A 219 15.06 -15.38 1.07
C VAL A 219 14.32 -14.34 0.19
N PRO A 220 14.67 -13.04 0.28
CA PRO A 220 13.99 -12.00 -0.48
C PRO A 220 14.22 -12.13 -1.99
N PRO A 221 13.30 -11.61 -2.83
CA PRO A 221 13.45 -11.66 -4.28
C PRO A 221 14.73 -10.94 -4.74
N PRO A 222 15.40 -11.43 -5.80
CA PRO A 222 16.53 -10.72 -6.38
C PRO A 222 16.11 -9.32 -6.81
N LYS A 223 16.92 -8.31 -6.45
CA LYS A 223 16.62 -6.87 -6.63
C LYS A 223 16.23 -6.46 -8.06
N ARG A 224 16.56 -7.27 -9.08
CA ARG A 224 16.33 -6.98 -10.51
C ARG A 224 15.19 -7.77 -11.15
N LYS A 225 14.49 -8.64 -10.42
CA LYS A 225 13.46 -9.54 -10.99
C LYS A 225 12.05 -8.98 -10.73
N LYS A 226 11.16 -9.14 -11.71
CA LYS A 226 9.74 -8.68 -11.68
C LYS A 226 8.84 -9.53 -10.76
N PHE A 227 9.37 -10.20 -9.75
CA PHE A 227 8.54 -11.00 -8.86
C PHE A 227 8.10 -10.16 -7.67
N THR A 228 6.80 -10.09 -7.44
CA THR A 228 6.27 -9.66 -6.15
C THR A 228 6.76 -10.63 -5.06
N PRO A 229 6.82 -10.22 -3.77
CA PRO A 229 7.26 -11.12 -2.69
C PRO A 229 6.50 -12.46 -2.68
N GLN A 230 5.19 -12.42 -2.95
CA GLN A 230 4.36 -13.62 -3.07
C GLN A 230 4.70 -14.45 -4.31
N GLY A 231 4.90 -13.82 -5.47
CA GLY A 231 5.32 -14.52 -6.69
C GLY A 231 6.69 -15.18 -6.56
N TRP A 232 7.60 -14.55 -5.83
CA TRP A 232 8.92 -15.11 -5.53
C TRP A 232 8.83 -16.33 -4.62
N ARG A 233 8.00 -16.24 -3.56
CA ARG A 233 7.75 -17.38 -2.67
C ARG A 233 7.17 -18.59 -3.41
N LEU A 234 6.21 -18.37 -4.32
CA LEU A 234 5.66 -19.44 -5.17
C LEU A 234 6.71 -20.02 -6.12
N HIS A 235 7.58 -19.18 -6.66
CA HIS A 235 8.69 -19.64 -7.50
C HIS A 235 9.69 -20.50 -6.71
N GLN A 236 10.03 -20.12 -5.47
CA GLN A 236 10.88 -20.92 -4.59
C GLN A 236 10.24 -22.27 -4.24
N ILE A 237 8.94 -22.30 -3.95
CA ILE A 237 8.20 -23.57 -3.71
C ILE A 237 8.30 -24.47 -4.94
N ARG A 238 8.13 -23.91 -6.15
CA ARG A 238 8.29 -24.65 -7.40
C ARG A 238 9.70 -25.19 -7.59
N LEU A 239 10.74 -24.40 -7.31
CA LEU A 239 12.14 -24.85 -7.39
C LEU A 239 12.41 -25.98 -6.40
N ILE A 240 11.93 -25.86 -5.15
CA ILE A 240 12.05 -26.91 -4.14
C ILE A 240 11.35 -28.18 -4.61
N TYR A 241 10.15 -28.06 -5.17
CA TYR A 241 9.41 -29.20 -5.73
C TYR A 241 10.19 -29.88 -6.86
N LEU A 242 10.74 -29.12 -7.81
CA LEU A 242 11.53 -29.64 -8.92
C LEU A 242 12.89 -30.21 -8.49
N SER A 243 13.46 -29.73 -7.37
CA SER A 243 14.72 -30.22 -6.83
C SER A 243 14.59 -31.55 -6.10
N LYS A 244 13.36 -31.98 -5.75
CA LYS A 244 13.16 -33.32 -5.18
C LYS A 244 13.42 -34.35 -6.28
N PRO A 245 14.13 -35.44 -5.97
CA PRO A 245 14.31 -36.52 -6.93
C PRO A 245 12.91 -37.01 -7.34
N VAL A 246 12.64 -37.03 -8.64
CA VAL A 246 11.46 -37.69 -9.16
C VAL A 246 11.72 -39.17 -8.99
N SER A 247 11.25 -39.77 -7.89
CA SER A 247 11.09 -41.21 -7.83
C SER A 247 10.03 -41.56 -8.86
N ARG A 248 10.43 -41.73 -10.12
CA ARG A 248 9.69 -42.65 -10.98
C ARG A 248 9.83 -43.98 -10.25
N PRO A 249 8.76 -44.62 -9.77
CA PRO A 249 8.86 -46.05 -9.57
C PRO A 249 9.31 -46.58 -10.93
N GLU A 250 10.54 -47.08 -10.99
CA GLU A 250 10.97 -47.92 -12.09
C GLU A 250 9.96 -49.07 -12.07
N PHE A 251 8.90 -48.96 -12.87
CA PHE A 251 8.07 -50.09 -13.21
C PHE A 251 9.03 -51.03 -13.92
N GLU A 252 9.63 -51.94 -13.15
CA GLU A 252 9.66 -53.35 -13.43
C GLU A 252 9.28 -53.65 -14.88
N TYR A 253 10.27 -53.56 -15.76
CA TYR A 253 10.27 -54.29 -17.02
C TYR A 253 10.44 -55.78 -16.67
N PHE A 254 9.41 -56.39 -16.11
CA PHE A 254 9.28 -57.83 -16.02
C PHE A 254 8.34 -58.28 -17.14
N TYR A 255 8.95 -58.84 -18.19
CA TYR A 255 8.42 -59.79 -19.17
C TYR A 255 6.88 -59.94 -19.29
N MET A 256 6.33 -59.46 -20.41
CA MET A 256 5.44 -60.23 -21.30
C MET A 256 5.71 -59.85 -22.75
#